data_AF-A0A2W6SIC9-F1
#
_entry.id   AF-A0A2W6SIC9-F1
#
_cell.length_a   1.000
_cell.length_b   1.000
_cell.length_c   1.000
_cell.angle_alpha   90.00
_cell.angle_beta   90.00
_cell.angle_gamma   90.00
#
_symmetry.space_group_name_H-M   'P 1'
#
loop_
_entity.id
_entity.type
_entity.pdbx_description
1 polymer ?
#
loop_
_entity_poly.entity_id
_entity_poly.type
_entity_poly.pdbx_seq_one_letter_code
_entity_poly.pdbx_strand_id
1 'polypeptide(L)'
;MNPWPAIPDDVVAWFRSVFAEANRAVCERLVNLPNIRETSLDDSLIEALIPDSAPTLLPSGAIVRMDTHNIGGLRRLGAPHWDWDFPQRRRWETADIAILVFVYRRDRLVAKKIGLLQSKRLFPTNSDVEDEDEIGFLHGMNAFIRREGQQAAAALHRIYGFDRTCTYAAIQAGHRQVGLIDDLNRDFGKAVYYLLYNPPELPYSVSYPLRARIRISDMPVGNRVVDADDVHRALSELKEGQSPSFDHLRSACAARDWPLETWAADLLLTCQVGQQFDDSTDDRVRYFLERRSGPIGAALAASITLSDED
;
A
#
# COMPACT_ATOMS: atom_id res chain seq x y z
N MET A 1 1.82 21.47 -17.86
CA MET A 1 1.04 20.22 -17.81
C MET A 1 -0.32 20.45 -18.44
N ASN A 2 -0.79 19.50 -19.22
CA ASN A 2 -2.14 19.54 -19.81
C ASN A 2 -3.19 19.34 -18.71
N PRO A 3 -4.42 19.86 -18.87
CA PRO A 3 -5.51 19.53 -17.96
C PRO A 3 -5.74 18.02 -17.94
N TRP A 4 -6.05 17.48 -16.76
CA TRP A 4 -6.41 16.07 -16.65
C TRP A 4 -7.70 15.81 -17.44
N PRO A 5 -7.73 14.80 -18.32
CA PRO A 5 -8.93 14.48 -19.09
C PRO A 5 -10.05 13.99 -18.18
N ALA A 6 -11.29 14.31 -18.54
CA ALA A 6 -12.46 13.74 -17.88
C ALA A 6 -12.47 12.23 -18.07
N ILE A 7 -12.59 11.50 -16.96
CA ILE A 7 -12.68 10.04 -16.97
C ILE A 7 -14.16 9.66 -16.91
N PRO A 8 -14.64 8.81 -17.83
CA PRO A 8 -16.03 8.35 -17.83
C PRO A 8 -16.45 7.68 -16.51
N ASP A 9 -17.70 7.88 -16.10
CA ASP A 9 -18.23 7.35 -14.83
C ASP A 9 -18.18 5.82 -14.75
N ASP A 10 -18.33 5.11 -15.86
CA ASP A 10 -18.24 3.66 -15.91
C ASP A 10 -16.81 3.14 -15.73
N VAL A 11 -15.80 3.88 -16.21
CA VAL A 11 -14.38 3.63 -15.90
C VAL A 11 -14.14 3.79 -14.41
N VAL A 12 -14.63 4.88 -13.80
CA VAL A 12 -14.53 5.10 -12.34
C VAL A 12 -15.22 3.99 -11.57
N ALA A 13 -16.44 3.59 -11.98
CA ALA A 13 -17.19 2.52 -11.33
C ALA A 13 -16.49 1.16 -11.44
N TRP A 14 -15.91 0.85 -12.60
CA TRP A 14 -15.12 -0.36 -12.80
C TRP A 14 -13.91 -0.40 -11.86
N PHE A 15 -13.10 0.68 -11.83
CA PHE A 15 -11.96 0.80 -10.91
C PHE A 15 -12.39 0.66 -9.45
N ARG A 16 -13.50 1.29 -9.06
CA ARG A 16 -14.03 1.20 -7.70
C ARG A 16 -14.38 -0.24 -7.32
N SER A 17 -15.02 -0.97 -8.23
CA SER A 17 -15.36 -2.39 -7.99
C SER A 17 -14.13 -3.26 -7.83
N VAL A 18 -13.14 -3.11 -8.71
CA VAL A 18 -11.89 -3.89 -8.69
C VAL A 18 -11.12 -3.65 -7.39
N PHE A 19 -10.94 -2.39 -6.99
CA PHE A 19 -10.25 -2.08 -5.74
C PHE A 19 -11.06 -2.46 -4.49
N ALA A 20 -12.39 -2.44 -4.55
CA ALA A 20 -13.23 -2.89 -3.42
C ALA A 20 -13.09 -4.41 -3.20
N GLU A 21 -12.99 -5.19 -4.29
CA GLU A 21 -12.70 -6.63 -4.23
C GLU A 21 -11.31 -6.88 -3.63
N ALA A 22 -10.31 -6.16 -4.11
CA ALA A 22 -8.94 -6.28 -3.62
C ALA A 22 -8.81 -5.87 -2.14
N ASN A 23 -9.47 -4.79 -1.73
CA ASN A 23 -9.56 -4.36 -0.33
C ASN A 23 -10.13 -5.49 0.55
N ARG A 24 -11.21 -6.14 0.10
CA ARG A 24 -11.83 -7.27 0.81
C ARG A 24 -10.93 -8.48 0.90
N ALA A 25 -10.27 -8.85 -0.19
CA ALA A 25 -9.34 -9.98 -0.21
C ALA A 25 -8.18 -9.80 0.78
N VAL A 26 -7.63 -8.59 0.88
CA VAL A 26 -6.54 -8.27 1.83
C VAL A 26 -7.05 -8.28 3.28
N CYS A 27 -8.22 -7.69 3.55
CA CYS A 27 -8.86 -7.79 4.86
C CYS A 27 -9.12 -9.25 5.26
N GLU A 28 -9.61 -10.08 4.33
CA GLU A 28 -9.82 -11.51 4.58
C GLU A 28 -8.51 -12.20 4.94
N ARG A 29 -7.42 -11.87 4.24
CA ARG A 29 -6.12 -12.44 4.54
C ARG A 29 -5.63 -12.03 5.93
N LEU A 30 -5.77 -10.76 6.31
CA LEU A 30 -5.37 -10.26 7.63
C LEU A 30 -6.13 -11.00 8.75
N VAL A 31 -7.45 -11.18 8.63
CA VAL A 31 -8.21 -11.86 9.70
C VAL A 31 -7.98 -13.38 9.73
N ASN A 32 -7.66 -14.00 8.60
CA ASN A 32 -7.30 -15.42 8.57
C ASN A 32 -5.86 -15.66 9.06
N LEU A 33 -4.95 -14.69 8.89
CA LEU A 33 -3.57 -14.72 9.36
C LEU A 33 -3.19 -13.42 10.10
N PRO A 34 -3.66 -13.19 11.35
CA PRO A 34 -3.46 -11.91 12.03
C PRO A 34 -2.01 -11.54 12.32
N ASN A 35 -1.10 -12.51 12.36
CA ASN A 35 0.34 -12.28 12.54
C ASN A 35 1.09 -12.07 11.22
N ILE A 36 0.41 -12.00 10.07
CA ILE A 36 1.04 -11.89 8.74
C ILE A 36 1.96 -10.67 8.58
N ARG A 37 3.05 -10.83 7.83
CA ARG A 37 3.93 -9.71 7.44
C ARG A 37 3.19 -8.63 6.65
N GLU A 38 3.60 -7.38 6.86
CA GLU A 38 3.14 -6.21 6.08
C GLU A 38 3.37 -6.42 4.58
N THR A 39 4.58 -6.83 4.17
CA THR A 39 4.93 -7.09 2.76
C THR A 39 4.07 -8.18 2.12
N SER A 40 3.61 -9.16 2.90
CA SER A 40 2.69 -10.19 2.40
C SER A 40 1.26 -9.65 2.19
N LEU A 41 0.86 -8.58 2.89
CA LEU A 41 -0.40 -7.89 2.62
C LEU A 41 -0.29 -7.04 1.35
N ASP A 42 0.87 -6.42 1.10
CA ASP A 42 1.16 -5.72 -0.17
C ASP A 42 1.06 -6.69 -1.35
N ASP A 43 1.75 -7.83 -1.26
CA ASP A 43 1.71 -8.88 -2.28
C ASP A 43 0.27 -9.34 -2.55
N SER A 44 -0.53 -9.46 -1.50
CA SER A 44 -1.93 -9.90 -1.59
C SER A 44 -2.83 -8.88 -2.26
N LEU A 45 -2.58 -7.59 -2.02
CA LEU A 45 -3.31 -6.54 -2.68
C LEU A 45 -3.09 -6.62 -4.19
N ILE A 46 -1.83 -6.78 -4.60
CA ILE A 46 -1.45 -6.87 -6.01
C ILE A 46 -1.98 -8.15 -6.63
N GLU A 47 -1.87 -9.28 -5.94
CA GLU A 47 -2.40 -10.57 -6.38
C GLU A 47 -3.91 -10.50 -6.63
N ALA A 48 -4.65 -9.82 -5.75
CA ALA A 48 -6.09 -9.63 -5.88
C ALA A 48 -6.50 -8.74 -7.08
N LEU A 49 -5.57 -7.94 -7.61
CA LEU A 49 -5.79 -7.09 -8.79
C LEU A 49 -5.42 -7.79 -10.11
N ILE A 50 -4.67 -8.91 -10.07
CA ILE A 50 -4.26 -9.66 -11.26
C ILE A 50 -5.46 -10.11 -12.12
N PRO A 51 -6.57 -10.65 -11.57
CA PRO A 51 -7.69 -11.13 -12.37
C PRO A 51 -8.26 -10.08 -13.33
N ASP A 52 -8.17 -8.80 -12.96
CA ASP A 52 -8.71 -7.66 -13.72
C ASP A 52 -7.67 -7.01 -14.65
N SER A 53 -6.58 -7.72 -14.97
CA SER A 53 -5.50 -7.19 -15.84
C SER A 53 -5.85 -7.23 -17.34
N ALA A 54 -6.86 -8.00 -17.73
CA ALA A 54 -7.25 -8.13 -19.13
C ALA A 54 -7.88 -6.82 -19.65
N PRO A 55 -7.57 -6.39 -20.90
CA PRO A 55 -8.23 -5.23 -21.51
C PRO A 55 -9.75 -5.42 -21.55
N THR A 56 -10.48 -4.46 -20.97
CA THR A 56 -11.94 -4.48 -20.83
C THR A 56 -12.54 -3.27 -21.54
N LEU A 57 -13.45 -3.52 -22.48
CA LEU A 57 -14.25 -2.49 -23.14
C LEU A 57 -15.47 -2.16 -22.26
N LEU A 58 -15.67 -0.89 -21.96
CA LEU A 58 -16.76 -0.39 -21.12
C LEU A 58 -17.86 0.29 -21.95
N PRO A 59 -19.08 0.49 -21.39
CA PRO A 59 -20.21 1.10 -22.09
C PRO A 59 -19.95 2.47 -22.73
N SER A 60 -19.08 3.30 -22.15
CA SER A 60 -18.65 4.59 -22.72
C SER A 60 -17.77 4.47 -23.97
N GLY A 61 -17.42 3.24 -24.37
CA GLY A 61 -16.44 2.95 -25.41
C GLY A 61 -14.99 3.05 -24.91
N ALA A 62 -14.77 3.39 -23.63
CA ALA A 62 -13.45 3.39 -23.03
C ALA A 62 -12.91 1.96 -22.90
N ILE A 63 -11.60 1.81 -23.11
CA ILE A 63 -10.88 0.55 -22.88
C ILE A 63 -9.97 0.73 -21.68
N VAL A 64 -10.10 -0.15 -20.70
CA VAL A 64 -9.26 -0.15 -19.49
C VAL A 64 -8.41 -1.40 -19.46
N ARG A 65 -7.15 -1.25 -19.08
CA ARG A 65 -6.22 -2.34 -18.80
C ARG A 65 -5.44 -2.02 -17.54
N MET A 66 -5.23 -3.03 -16.69
CA MET A 66 -4.29 -2.93 -15.58
C MET A 66 -3.13 -3.89 -15.79
N ASP A 67 -1.90 -3.42 -15.58
CA ASP A 67 -0.72 -4.26 -15.56
C ASP A 67 -0.14 -4.26 -14.15
N THR A 68 -0.13 -5.42 -13.52
CA THR A 68 0.46 -5.64 -12.20
C THR A 68 1.91 -6.10 -12.35
N HIS A 69 2.81 -5.46 -11.62
CA HIS A 69 4.21 -5.83 -11.55
C HIS A 69 4.56 -6.06 -10.08
N ASN A 70 4.62 -7.33 -9.69
CA ASN A 70 5.17 -7.70 -8.39
C ASN A 70 6.66 -8.01 -8.57
N ILE A 71 7.51 -7.18 -7.98
CA ILE A 71 8.97 -7.35 -8.06
C ILE A 71 9.45 -8.29 -6.95
N GLY A 72 8.59 -8.60 -5.97
CA GLY A 72 8.93 -9.26 -4.73
C GLY A 72 9.76 -8.33 -3.85
N GLY A 73 9.69 -8.51 -2.53
CA GLY A 73 10.55 -7.82 -1.57
C GLY A 73 12.02 -8.22 -1.72
N LEU A 74 12.69 -7.83 -2.81
CA LEU A 74 14.14 -7.97 -2.94
C LEU A 74 14.80 -7.04 -1.92
N ARG A 75 15.38 -7.64 -0.87
CA ARG A 75 16.23 -7.06 0.19
C ARG A 75 16.08 -5.55 0.42
N ARG A 76 15.51 -5.23 1.59
CA ARG A 76 15.82 -4.06 2.44
C ARG A 76 17.18 -4.19 3.16
N LEU A 77 17.91 -5.30 2.94
CA LEU A 77 19.20 -5.60 3.59
C LEU A 77 20.38 -5.05 2.79
N GLY A 78 20.84 -3.87 3.20
CA GLY A 78 22.23 -3.45 2.97
C GLY A 78 22.58 -3.08 1.53
N ALA A 79 23.58 -2.22 1.37
CA ALA A 79 24.13 -1.96 0.04
C ALA A 79 24.72 -3.28 -0.51
N PRO A 80 24.78 -3.46 -1.84
CA PRO A 80 25.87 -4.26 -2.37
C PRO A 80 27.16 -3.68 -1.79
N HIS A 81 28.01 -4.51 -1.19
CA HIS A 81 29.27 -4.11 -0.52
C HIS A 81 30.28 -3.39 -1.43
N TRP A 82 29.91 -3.10 -2.69
CA TRP A 82 30.69 -2.40 -3.69
C TRP A 82 30.15 -0.99 -4.02
N ASP A 83 29.10 -0.50 -3.35
CA ASP A 83 28.43 0.77 -3.72
C ASP A 83 28.65 1.91 -2.69
N TRP A 84 29.91 2.17 -2.31
CA TRP A 84 30.28 3.17 -1.28
C TRP A 84 30.67 4.57 -1.81
N ASP A 85 30.82 4.77 -3.13
CA ASP A 85 31.54 5.97 -3.64
C ASP A 85 30.68 7.14 -4.18
N PHE A 86 29.36 7.21 -3.91
CA PHE A 86 28.54 8.34 -4.39
C PHE A 86 27.74 9.06 -3.28
N PRO A 87 28.09 10.31 -2.90
CA PRO A 87 27.44 11.06 -1.81
C PRO A 87 25.97 11.43 -2.03
N GLN A 88 25.43 11.23 -3.24
CA GLN A 88 24.02 11.51 -3.59
C GLN A 88 23.09 10.29 -3.52
N ARG A 89 23.58 9.10 -3.14
CA ARG A 89 22.78 7.86 -3.07
C ARG A 89 22.24 7.60 -1.65
N ARG A 90 21.30 8.43 -1.19
CA ARG A 90 20.51 8.12 0.02
C ARG A 90 19.54 6.98 -0.30
N ARG A 91 19.39 5.99 0.58
CA ARG A 91 18.32 4.98 0.50
C ARG A 91 17.00 5.68 0.80
N TRP A 92 16.05 5.62 -0.13
CA TRP A 92 14.70 6.12 0.09
C TRP A 92 13.83 4.88 0.30
N GLU A 93 13.13 4.79 1.43
CA GLU A 93 12.05 3.83 1.67
C GLU A 93 10.77 4.64 1.82
N THR A 94 10.33 5.25 0.72
CA THR A 94 9.27 6.27 0.72
C THR A 94 7.91 5.74 0.31
N ALA A 95 7.86 4.57 -0.33
CA ALA A 95 6.62 3.91 -0.72
C ALA A 95 6.88 2.43 -0.95
N ASP A 96 5.87 1.61 -0.67
CA ASP A 96 5.86 0.17 -0.90
C ASP A 96 5.16 -0.18 -2.21
N ILE A 97 4.15 0.61 -2.61
CA ILE A 97 3.35 0.37 -3.82
C ILE A 97 3.28 1.64 -4.67
N ALA A 98 3.50 1.51 -5.98
CA ALA A 98 3.25 2.57 -6.96
C ALA A 98 2.02 2.28 -7.82
N ILE A 99 1.19 3.28 -8.06
CA ILE A 99 0.07 3.22 -9.00
C ILE A 99 0.26 4.30 -10.06
N LEU A 100 0.53 3.88 -11.29
CA LEU A 100 0.62 4.73 -12.45
C LEU A 100 -0.71 4.72 -13.22
N VAL A 101 -1.15 5.88 -13.67
CA VAL A 101 -2.33 6.02 -14.53
C VAL A 101 -1.91 6.71 -15.81
N PHE A 102 -2.19 6.06 -16.94
CA PHE A 102 -1.92 6.52 -18.29
C PHE A 102 -3.24 6.67 -19.03
N VAL A 103 -3.48 7.85 -19.59
CA VAL A 103 -4.69 8.14 -20.36
C VAL A 103 -4.32 8.40 -21.80
N TYR A 104 -4.98 7.67 -22.70
CA TYR A 104 -4.78 7.73 -24.14
C TYR A 104 -6.04 8.28 -24.82
N ARG A 105 -5.83 9.03 -25.90
CA ARG A 105 -6.84 9.25 -26.94
C ARG A 105 -6.28 8.64 -28.22
N ARG A 106 -6.95 7.63 -28.76
CA ARG A 106 -6.42 6.75 -29.83
C ARG A 106 -5.08 6.12 -29.43
N ASP A 107 -4.03 6.39 -30.20
CA ASP A 107 -2.65 5.92 -30.04
C ASP A 107 -1.76 6.92 -29.29
N ARG A 108 -2.31 8.06 -28.86
CA ARG A 108 -1.55 9.13 -28.22
C ARG A 108 -1.79 9.16 -26.71
N LEU A 109 -0.70 9.09 -25.95
CA LEU A 109 -0.70 9.39 -24.52
C LEU A 109 -1.00 10.89 -24.30
N VAL A 110 -2.10 11.19 -23.61
CA VAL A 110 -2.55 12.57 -23.36
C VAL A 110 -2.32 13.02 -21.93
N ALA A 111 -2.27 12.08 -20.97
CA ALA A 111 -1.94 12.37 -19.58
C ALA A 111 -1.31 11.14 -18.90
N LYS A 112 -0.41 11.40 -17.94
CA LYS A 112 0.16 10.37 -17.06
C LYS A 112 0.34 10.92 -15.65
N LYS A 113 0.18 10.06 -14.65
CA LYS A 113 0.35 10.42 -13.24
C LYS A 113 0.72 9.23 -12.39
N ILE A 114 1.19 9.51 -11.18
CA ILE A 114 1.58 8.51 -10.19
C ILE A 114 0.97 8.83 -8.82
N GLY A 115 0.48 7.79 -8.16
CA GLY A 115 0.22 7.76 -6.73
C GLY A 115 1.12 6.73 -6.07
N LEU A 116 1.62 7.03 -4.88
CA LEU A 116 2.51 6.18 -4.12
C LEU A 116 1.85 5.85 -2.77
N LEU A 117 1.89 4.59 -2.38
CA LEU A 117 1.37 4.10 -1.11
C LEU A 117 2.53 3.56 -0.27
N GLN A 118 2.73 4.15 0.90
CA GLN A 118 3.50 3.54 1.98
C GLN A 118 2.54 2.72 2.83
N SER A 119 2.63 1.40 2.78
CA SER A 119 1.73 0.52 3.50
C SER A 119 2.18 0.35 4.95
N LYS A 120 1.20 0.25 5.85
CA LYS A 120 1.38 0.02 7.28
C LYS A 120 0.28 -0.84 7.85
N ARG A 121 0.62 -1.88 8.60
CA ARG A 121 -0.39 -2.75 9.24
C ARG A 121 -0.70 -2.39 10.69
N LEU A 122 -1.96 -2.60 11.09
CA LEU A 122 -2.37 -2.52 12.49
C LEU A 122 -1.88 -3.77 13.26
N PHE A 123 -1.26 -3.56 14.42
CA PHE A 123 -0.77 -4.65 15.26
C PHE A 123 -1.89 -5.15 16.17
N PRO A 124 -2.04 -6.48 16.36
CA PRO A 124 -2.99 -7.02 17.32
C PRO A 124 -2.60 -6.64 18.75
N THR A 125 -3.54 -6.75 19.70
CA THR A 125 -3.35 -6.37 21.12
C THR A 125 -2.23 -7.16 21.82
N ASN A 126 -1.94 -8.38 21.35
CA ASN A 126 -0.82 -9.19 21.83
C ASN A 126 0.53 -8.83 21.17
N SER A 127 0.55 -7.89 20.21
CA SER A 127 1.71 -7.43 19.42
C SER A 127 2.46 -8.55 18.69
N ASP A 128 1.81 -9.68 18.48
CA ASP A 128 2.40 -10.88 17.92
C ASP A 128 2.26 -10.85 16.39
N VAL A 129 3.26 -10.24 15.76
CA VAL A 129 3.38 -10.10 14.31
C VAL A 129 4.68 -10.77 13.88
N GLU A 130 4.63 -11.50 12.77
CA GLU A 130 5.82 -12.00 12.10
C GLU A 130 6.53 -10.80 11.46
N ASP A 131 7.49 -10.21 12.16
CA ASP A 131 8.38 -9.19 11.57
C ASP A 131 9.62 -9.83 10.96
N GLU A 132 10.31 -9.09 10.08
CA GLU A 132 11.63 -9.46 9.59
C GLU A 132 12.66 -9.30 10.70
N ASP A 133 12.91 -10.37 11.46
CA ASP A 133 14.09 -10.44 12.31
C ASP A 133 15.32 -10.84 11.48
N GLU A 134 16.45 -10.18 11.72
CA GLU A 134 17.69 -10.44 11.00
C GLU A 134 18.15 -11.89 11.20
N ILE A 135 17.86 -12.47 12.37
CA ILE A 135 18.27 -13.81 12.78
C ILE A 135 17.41 -14.90 12.10
N GLY A 136 16.08 -14.79 12.10
CA GLY A 136 15.18 -15.71 11.39
C GLY A 136 15.32 -15.64 9.87
N PHE A 137 15.63 -14.47 9.31
CA PHE A 137 16.05 -14.36 7.90
C PHE A 137 17.36 -15.11 7.63
N LEU A 138 18.37 -14.99 8.51
CA LEU A 138 19.64 -15.74 8.40
C LEU A 138 19.43 -17.25 8.52
N HIS A 139 18.49 -17.68 9.36
CA HIS A 139 18.06 -19.08 9.40
C HIS A 139 17.34 -19.50 8.11
N GLY A 140 16.63 -18.57 7.45
CA GLY A 140 15.96 -18.79 6.19
C GLY A 140 15.01 -19.99 6.24
N MET A 141 15.03 -20.82 5.20
CA MET A 141 14.21 -22.03 5.18
C MET A 141 14.55 -23.05 6.29
N ASN A 142 15.69 -22.92 6.97
CA ASN A 142 16.06 -23.85 8.05
C ASN A 142 15.16 -23.72 9.27
N ALA A 143 14.49 -22.57 9.47
CA ALA A 143 13.48 -22.40 10.49
C ALA A 143 12.29 -23.38 10.30
N PHE A 144 11.96 -23.75 9.06
CA PHE A 144 10.91 -24.74 8.79
C PHE A 144 11.31 -26.17 9.18
N ILE A 145 12.62 -26.46 9.20
CA ILE A 145 13.17 -27.79 9.53
C ILE A 145 13.27 -27.97 11.05
N ARG A 146 13.53 -26.91 11.80
CA ARG A 146 13.69 -26.94 13.26
C ARG A 146 12.40 -26.49 13.96
N ARG A 147 11.45 -27.41 14.11
CA ARG A 147 10.15 -27.18 14.79
C ARG A 147 10.12 -27.61 16.27
N GLU A 148 11.27 -27.88 16.87
CA GLU A 148 11.36 -28.38 18.24
C GLU A 148 11.15 -27.24 19.25
N GLY A 149 10.09 -27.30 20.07
CA GLY A 149 9.89 -26.39 21.20
C GLY A 149 8.44 -26.14 21.60
N GLN A 150 8.21 -25.78 22.87
CA GLN A 150 6.89 -25.39 23.42
C GLN A 150 6.26 -24.18 22.70
N GLN A 151 7.09 -23.32 22.09
CA GLN A 151 6.64 -22.13 21.35
C GLN A 151 5.85 -22.48 20.07
N ALA A 152 6.18 -23.58 19.39
CA ALA A 152 5.49 -23.99 18.16
C ALA A 152 4.06 -24.47 18.44
N ALA A 153 3.84 -25.18 19.55
CA ALA A 153 2.50 -25.61 19.98
C ALA A 153 1.66 -24.45 20.52
N ALA A 154 2.29 -23.50 21.23
CA ALA A 154 1.61 -22.30 21.72
C ALA A 154 1.12 -21.40 20.57
N ALA A 155 1.83 -21.35 19.44
CA ALA A 155 1.40 -20.63 18.24
C ALA A 155 0.08 -21.16 17.63
N LEU A 156 -0.26 -22.42 17.87
CA LEU A 156 -1.51 -23.03 17.38
C LEU A 156 -2.75 -22.61 18.19
N HIS A 157 -2.55 -22.07 19.40
CA HIS A 157 -3.60 -21.68 20.33
C HIS A 157 -3.41 -20.22 20.76
N ARG A 158 -3.60 -19.31 19.80
CA ARG A 158 -3.49 -17.86 20.01
C ARG A 158 -4.80 -17.16 19.80
N ILE A 159 -4.99 -16.08 20.53
CA ILE A 159 -6.09 -15.12 20.33
C ILE A 159 -5.45 -13.80 19.91
N TYR A 160 -5.88 -13.29 18.77
CA TYR A 160 -5.49 -11.98 18.26
C TYR A 160 -6.68 -11.04 18.39
N GLY A 161 -6.55 -10.03 19.23
CA GLY A 161 -7.54 -8.97 19.36
C GLY A 161 -7.11 -7.73 18.57
N PHE A 162 -8.08 -7.00 18.04
CA PHE A 162 -7.91 -5.68 17.48
C PHE A 162 -8.93 -4.76 18.12
N ASP A 163 -8.47 -3.63 18.64
CA ASP A 163 -9.34 -2.58 19.13
C ASP A 163 -8.78 -1.21 18.72
N ARG A 164 -9.44 -0.16 19.18
CA ARG A 164 -9.12 1.22 18.82
C ARG A 164 -7.78 1.71 19.40
N THR A 165 -7.23 0.99 20.38
CA THR A 165 -5.95 1.29 21.04
C THR A 165 -4.76 0.61 20.35
N CYS A 166 -5.01 -0.38 19.49
CA CYS A 166 -3.98 -1.00 18.65
C CYS A 166 -3.20 0.04 17.84
N THR A 167 -1.92 -0.23 17.60
CA THR A 167 -0.98 0.72 16.99
C THR A 167 -0.45 0.26 15.64
N TYR A 168 -0.09 1.22 14.79
CA TYR A 168 0.73 0.97 13.61
C TYR A 168 2.20 0.99 14.02
N ALA A 169 2.70 -0.10 14.60
CA ALA A 169 4.01 -0.13 15.27
C ALA A 169 5.20 0.13 14.32
N ALA A 170 5.03 -0.13 13.02
CA ALA A 170 5.99 0.15 11.97
C ALA A 170 6.07 1.64 11.58
N ILE A 171 5.23 2.50 12.17
CA ILE A 171 5.30 3.97 12.06
C ILE A 171 5.70 4.52 13.42
N GLN A 172 6.71 5.38 13.45
CA GLN A 172 7.19 6.01 14.69
C GLN A 172 7.42 7.50 14.49
N ALA A 173 7.04 8.29 15.50
CA ALA A 173 7.35 9.71 15.54
C ALA A 173 8.87 9.93 15.57
N GLY A 174 9.36 10.89 14.77
CA GLY A 174 10.80 11.15 14.61
C GLY A 174 11.54 10.15 13.72
N HIS A 175 10.88 9.13 13.16
CA HIS A 175 11.55 8.19 12.27
C HIS A 175 11.97 8.85 10.96
N ARG A 176 13.18 8.50 10.47
CA ARG A 176 13.77 9.09 9.24
C ARG A 176 12.88 8.98 7.99
N GLN A 177 12.01 7.96 7.94
CA GLN A 177 11.09 7.73 6.82
C GLN A 177 10.15 8.92 6.62
N VAL A 178 9.68 9.54 7.71
CA VAL A 178 8.81 10.72 7.67
C VAL A 178 9.47 11.85 6.87
N GLY A 179 10.71 12.20 7.25
CA GLY A 179 11.47 13.25 6.56
C GLY A 179 11.80 12.91 5.10
N LEU A 180 12.04 11.63 4.78
CA LEU A 180 12.24 11.20 3.39
C LEU A 180 10.96 11.34 2.56
N ILE A 181 9.80 11.03 3.12
CA ILE A 181 8.52 11.22 2.43
C ILE A 181 8.23 12.72 2.25
N ASP A 182 8.50 13.55 3.26
CA ASP A 182 8.36 15.01 3.17
C ASP A 182 9.26 15.61 2.08
N ASP A 183 10.53 15.18 2.03
CA ASP A 183 11.47 15.60 1.02
C ASP A 183 10.98 15.23 -0.39
N LEU A 184 10.48 14.01 -0.56
CA LEU A 184 9.95 13.54 -1.85
C LEU A 184 8.71 14.36 -2.25
N ASN A 185 7.72 14.50 -1.36
CA ASN A 185 6.48 15.23 -1.67
C ASN A 185 6.75 16.71 -1.97
N ARG A 186 7.75 17.32 -1.32
CA ARG A 186 8.18 18.68 -1.62
C ARG A 186 8.85 18.79 -2.99
N ASP A 187 9.75 17.88 -3.31
CA ASP A 187 10.62 18.00 -4.49
C ASP A 187 9.95 17.48 -5.78
N PHE A 188 9.05 16.50 -5.67
CA PHE A 188 8.33 15.86 -6.77
C PHE A 188 6.86 16.29 -6.87
N GLY A 189 6.26 16.68 -5.75
CA GLY A 189 4.82 16.96 -5.63
C GLY A 189 4.10 15.88 -4.82
N LYS A 190 2.84 16.16 -4.45
CA LYS A 190 2.07 15.34 -3.49
C LYS A 190 1.67 13.97 -4.05
N ALA A 191 2.59 13.03 -3.98
CA ALA A 191 2.45 11.70 -4.55
C ALA A 191 2.27 10.61 -3.50
N VAL A 192 2.78 10.78 -2.28
CA VAL A 192 2.82 9.73 -1.25
C VAL A 192 1.64 9.82 -0.28
N TYR A 193 1.02 8.67 -0.03
CA TYR A 193 -0.09 8.45 0.90
C TYR A 193 0.23 7.20 1.74
N TYR A 194 -0.40 7.05 2.90
CA TYR A 194 -0.30 5.84 3.71
C TYR A 194 -1.47 4.90 3.42
N LEU A 195 -1.17 3.63 3.12
CA LEU A 195 -2.15 2.54 3.08
C LEU A 195 -2.14 1.82 4.44
N LEU A 196 -3.19 2.00 5.22
CA LEU A 196 -3.33 1.42 6.55
C LEU A 196 -4.16 0.13 6.47
N TYR A 197 -3.53 -1.02 6.69
CA TYR A 197 -4.20 -2.31 6.74
C TYR A 197 -4.90 -2.52 8.08
N ASN A 198 -6.21 -2.78 8.05
CA ASN A 198 -7.05 -2.93 9.22
C ASN A 198 -7.99 -4.13 9.09
N PRO A 199 -8.50 -4.68 10.21
CA PRO A 199 -9.62 -5.63 10.15
C PRO A 199 -10.89 -4.99 9.53
N PRO A 200 -11.87 -5.82 9.12
CA PRO A 200 -13.13 -5.32 8.54
C PRO A 200 -13.89 -4.38 9.47
N GLU A 201 -13.82 -4.62 10.78
CA GLU A 201 -14.48 -3.82 11.82
C GLU A 201 -13.61 -3.74 13.08
N LEU A 202 -13.97 -2.86 14.01
CA LEU A 202 -13.34 -2.75 15.33
C LEU A 202 -14.42 -2.55 16.41
N PRO A 203 -14.31 -3.22 17.58
CA PRO A 203 -13.30 -4.22 17.91
C PRO A 203 -13.47 -5.53 17.12
N TYR A 204 -12.40 -6.29 16.94
CA TYR A 204 -12.39 -7.58 16.25
C TYR A 204 -11.49 -8.58 16.96
N SER A 205 -11.80 -9.88 16.89
CA SER A 205 -10.97 -10.91 17.52
C SER A 205 -10.98 -12.21 16.74
N VAL A 206 -9.82 -12.87 16.68
CA VAL A 206 -9.62 -14.15 15.99
C VAL A 206 -8.96 -15.12 16.96
N SER A 207 -9.58 -16.28 17.15
CA SER A 207 -9.02 -17.36 17.96
C SER A 207 -8.59 -18.52 17.07
N TYR A 208 -7.36 -18.99 17.26
CA TYR A 208 -6.85 -20.21 16.65
C TYR A 208 -7.10 -21.44 17.52
N PRO A 209 -7.32 -22.62 16.91
CA PRO A 209 -7.39 -22.86 15.46
C PRO A 209 -8.72 -22.38 14.83
N LEU A 210 -8.66 -21.97 13.57
CA LEU A 210 -9.86 -21.66 12.79
C LEU A 210 -10.60 -22.95 12.40
N ARG A 211 -11.93 -22.95 12.59
CA ARG A 211 -12.78 -24.06 12.12
C ARG A 211 -13.04 -24.02 10.61
N ALA A 212 -13.08 -22.81 10.05
CA ALA A 212 -13.26 -22.54 8.64
C ALA A 212 -12.57 -21.22 8.30
N ARG A 213 -12.25 -21.02 7.02
CA ARG A 213 -11.74 -19.75 6.52
C ARG A 213 -12.79 -18.65 6.76
N ILE A 214 -12.38 -17.55 7.36
CA ILE A 214 -13.23 -16.37 7.55
C ILE A 214 -13.42 -15.70 6.20
N ARG A 215 -14.68 -15.38 5.86
CA ARG A 215 -15.06 -14.61 4.68
C ARG A 215 -15.71 -13.31 5.12
N ILE A 216 -15.39 -12.23 4.43
CA ILE A 216 -15.84 -10.88 4.79
C ILE A 216 -16.89 -10.44 3.78
N SER A 217 -18.03 -9.97 4.26
CA SER A 217 -19.08 -9.37 3.42
C SER A 217 -19.15 -7.86 3.58
N ASP A 218 -18.97 -7.35 4.80
CA ASP A 218 -19.00 -5.92 5.12
C ASP A 218 -17.68 -5.48 5.77
N MET A 219 -17.28 -4.24 5.53
CA MET A 219 -16.02 -3.65 5.98
C MET A 219 -16.21 -2.19 6.41
N PRO A 220 -16.94 -1.93 7.50
CA PRO A 220 -17.15 -0.56 8.00
C PRO A 220 -15.83 0.15 8.35
N VAL A 221 -14.78 -0.60 8.70
CA VAL A 221 -13.41 -0.10 8.86
C VAL A 221 -12.62 -0.36 7.58
N GLY A 222 -12.19 -1.62 7.36
CA GLY A 222 -11.42 -2.02 6.18
C GLY A 222 -10.09 -1.25 6.00
N ASN A 223 -9.39 -1.51 4.90
CA ASN A 223 -8.13 -0.83 4.63
C ASN A 223 -8.38 0.62 4.22
N ARG A 224 -7.57 1.53 4.76
CA ARG A 224 -7.74 2.98 4.63
C ARG A 224 -6.55 3.62 3.95
N VAL A 225 -6.78 4.66 3.15
CA VAL A 225 -5.72 5.49 2.59
C VAL A 225 -5.80 6.88 3.21
N VAL A 226 -4.65 7.40 3.64
CA VAL A 226 -4.53 8.69 4.34
C VAL A 226 -3.42 9.53 3.72
N ASP A 227 -3.62 10.84 3.64
CA ASP A 227 -2.60 11.79 3.19
C ASP A 227 -1.36 11.77 4.11
N ALA A 228 -0.16 11.73 3.53
CA ALA A 228 1.08 11.69 4.30
C ALA A 228 1.24 12.94 5.20
N ASP A 229 0.82 14.13 4.74
CA ASP A 229 0.93 15.35 5.53
C ASP A 229 0.08 15.28 6.81
N ASP A 230 -1.07 14.60 6.75
CA ASP A 230 -1.95 14.43 7.90
C ASP A 230 -1.38 13.40 8.88
N VAL A 231 -0.85 12.28 8.38
CA VAL A 231 -0.14 11.30 9.22
C VAL A 231 1.07 11.93 9.90
N HIS A 232 1.89 12.68 9.16
CA HIS A 232 3.09 13.31 9.70
C HIS A 232 2.77 14.38 10.75
N ARG A 233 1.71 15.17 10.53
CA ARG A 233 1.18 16.09 11.53
C ARG A 233 0.74 15.34 12.79
N ALA A 234 -0.01 14.25 12.64
CA ALA A 234 -0.43 13.42 13.76
C ALA A 234 0.77 12.84 14.53
N LEU A 235 1.83 12.43 13.83
CA LEU A 235 3.06 11.94 14.46
C LEU A 235 3.82 13.04 15.21
N SER A 236 3.77 14.28 14.75
CA SER A 236 4.44 15.42 15.41
C SER A 236 3.88 15.74 16.80
N GLU A 237 2.66 15.29 17.10
CA GLU A 237 2.01 15.43 18.41
C GLU A 237 2.43 14.33 19.40
N LEU A 238 3.08 13.27 18.92
CA LEU A 238 3.57 12.16 19.74
C LEU A 238 5.01 12.39 20.18
N LYS A 239 5.42 11.70 21.25
CA LYS A 239 6.84 11.68 21.65
C LYS A 239 7.64 10.85 20.66
N GLU A 240 8.90 11.23 20.46
CA GLU A 240 9.84 10.48 19.62
C GLU A 240 9.85 8.97 19.96
N GLY A 241 9.82 8.13 18.92
CA GLY A 241 9.75 6.67 19.03
C GLY A 241 8.35 6.11 19.33
N GLN A 242 7.36 6.93 19.65
CA GLN A 242 5.99 6.45 19.83
C GLN A 242 5.31 6.17 18.50
N SER A 243 4.49 5.12 18.48
CA SER A 243 3.65 4.74 17.35
C SER A 243 2.21 5.24 17.54
N PRO A 244 1.54 5.67 16.46
CA PRO A 244 0.16 6.13 16.54
C PRO A 244 -0.80 4.94 16.70
N SER A 245 -1.84 5.13 17.51
CA SER A 245 -2.96 4.18 17.58
C SER A 245 -3.93 4.38 16.42
N PHE A 246 -4.82 3.40 16.22
CA PHE A 246 -5.95 3.53 15.30
C PHE A 246 -6.77 4.80 15.62
N ASP A 247 -7.20 4.99 16.87
CA ASP A 247 -7.99 6.17 17.24
C ASP A 247 -7.24 7.49 17.07
N HIS A 248 -5.92 7.49 17.29
CA HIS A 248 -5.09 8.67 17.07
C HIS A 248 -5.15 9.11 15.60
N LEU A 249 -4.86 8.20 14.66
CA LEU A 249 -4.92 8.52 13.23
C LEU A 249 -6.34 8.82 12.75
N ARG A 250 -7.34 8.06 13.22
CA ARG A 250 -8.75 8.33 12.87
C ARG A 250 -9.21 9.71 13.28
N SER A 251 -8.73 10.22 14.42
CA SER A 251 -9.08 11.55 14.91
C SER A 251 -8.31 12.64 14.19
N ALA A 252 -6.98 12.47 14.03
CA ALA A 252 -6.12 13.46 13.41
C ALA A 252 -6.33 13.62 11.90
N CYS A 253 -6.72 12.53 11.22
CA CYS A 253 -6.82 12.48 9.76
C CYS A 253 -8.27 12.41 9.24
N ALA A 254 -9.27 12.69 10.09
CA ALA A 254 -10.70 12.45 9.80
C ALA A 254 -11.19 13.06 8.46
N ALA A 255 -10.60 14.17 8.00
CA ALA A 255 -10.99 14.83 6.75
C ALA A 255 -10.46 14.13 5.48
N ARG A 256 -9.40 13.33 5.59
CA ARG A 256 -8.67 12.71 4.47
C ARG A 256 -8.32 11.27 4.78
N ASP A 257 -9.36 10.54 5.14
CA ASP A 257 -9.28 9.14 5.47
C ASP A 257 -10.32 8.43 4.60
N TRP A 258 -9.86 7.66 3.61
CA TRP A 258 -10.70 7.08 2.57
C TRP A 258 -10.61 5.56 2.55
N PRO A 259 -11.69 4.84 2.21
CA PRO A 259 -11.55 3.46 1.73
C PRO A 259 -10.57 3.40 0.55
N LEU A 260 -9.84 2.30 0.44
CA LEU A 260 -8.86 2.10 -0.64
C LEU A 260 -9.47 2.32 -2.04
N GLU A 261 -10.66 1.76 -2.28
CA GLU A 261 -11.38 1.90 -3.54
C GLU A 261 -11.80 3.33 -3.86
N THR A 262 -12.16 4.11 -2.85
CA THR A 262 -12.48 5.54 -3.02
C THR A 262 -11.21 6.31 -3.38
N TRP A 263 -10.10 6.08 -2.68
CA TRP A 263 -8.86 6.76 -3.02
C TRP A 263 -8.38 6.43 -4.44
N ALA A 264 -8.44 5.16 -4.83
CA ALA A 264 -8.00 4.73 -6.16
C ALA A 264 -8.90 5.25 -7.29
N ALA A 265 -10.22 5.07 -7.16
CA ALA A 265 -11.17 5.38 -8.24
C ALA A 265 -11.67 6.82 -8.22
N ASP A 266 -12.04 7.35 -7.05
CA ASP A 266 -12.65 8.66 -6.94
C ASP A 266 -11.63 9.79 -6.88
N LEU A 267 -10.45 9.53 -6.32
CA LEU A 267 -9.45 10.58 -6.09
C LEU A 267 -8.27 10.49 -7.07
N LEU A 268 -7.62 9.32 -7.17
CA LEU A 268 -6.42 9.17 -7.98
C LEU A 268 -6.77 9.24 -9.47
N LEU A 269 -7.75 8.46 -9.90
CA LEU A 269 -8.19 8.37 -11.29
C LEU A 269 -8.76 9.70 -11.83
N THR A 270 -9.52 10.44 -11.02
CA THR A 270 -10.12 11.74 -11.40
C THR A 270 -9.19 12.94 -11.17
N CYS A 271 -7.97 12.68 -10.71
CA CYS A 271 -6.94 13.67 -10.47
C CYS A 271 -7.19 14.70 -9.36
N GLN A 272 -7.86 14.27 -8.29
CA GLN A 272 -7.90 14.99 -7.01
C GLN A 272 -6.65 14.73 -6.15
N VAL A 273 -6.01 13.56 -6.27
CA VAL A 273 -4.79 13.18 -5.54
C VAL A 273 -3.74 12.58 -6.47
N GLY A 274 -2.48 12.48 -6.02
CA GLY A 274 -1.36 11.99 -6.82
C GLY A 274 -0.77 13.07 -7.74
N GLN A 275 0.39 12.77 -8.34
CA GLN A 275 1.19 13.75 -9.06
C GLN A 275 1.20 13.46 -10.55
N GLN A 276 0.73 14.41 -11.37
CA GLN A 276 0.95 14.38 -12.81
C GLN A 276 2.42 14.59 -13.11
N PHE A 277 2.91 13.90 -14.14
CA PHE A 277 4.29 14.02 -14.57
C PHE A 277 4.35 14.01 -16.10
N ASP A 278 5.39 14.60 -16.65
CA ASP A 278 5.68 14.63 -18.09
C ASP A 278 7.12 14.19 -18.35
N ASP A 279 7.51 14.22 -19.63
CA ASP A 279 8.82 13.77 -20.10
C ASP A 279 9.98 14.51 -19.42
N SER A 280 9.77 15.72 -18.90
CA SER A 280 10.81 16.46 -18.14
C SER A 280 11.06 15.89 -16.74
N THR A 281 10.11 15.10 -16.23
CA THR A 281 10.13 14.47 -14.90
C THR A 281 10.16 12.95 -14.96
N ASP A 282 10.15 12.37 -16.16
CA ASP A 282 10.21 10.92 -16.37
C ASP A 282 11.43 10.29 -15.72
N ASP A 283 12.59 10.96 -15.75
CA ASP A 283 13.80 10.46 -15.07
C ASP A 283 13.62 10.31 -13.56
N ARG A 284 12.77 11.14 -12.93
CA ARG A 284 12.46 11.04 -11.49
C ARG A 284 11.49 9.89 -11.21
N VAL A 285 10.48 9.71 -12.05
CA VAL A 285 9.56 8.56 -11.94
C VAL A 285 10.30 7.26 -12.18
N ARG A 286 11.14 7.25 -13.21
CA ARG A 286 12.05 6.15 -13.54
C ARG A 286 13.01 5.86 -12.40
N TYR A 287 13.55 6.88 -11.75
CA TYR A 287 14.37 6.72 -10.55
C TYR A 287 13.62 5.99 -9.42
N PHE A 288 12.33 6.28 -9.21
CA PHE A 288 11.51 5.58 -8.22
C PHE A 288 11.23 4.12 -8.61
N LEU A 289 11.04 3.82 -9.91
CA LEU A 289 10.65 2.49 -10.39
C LEU A 289 11.84 1.56 -10.72
N GLU A 290 12.98 2.07 -11.19
CA GLU A 290 14.06 1.25 -11.78
C GLU A 290 15.18 0.85 -10.82
N ARG A 291 15.30 1.45 -9.64
CA ARG A 291 16.41 1.10 -8.74
C ARG A 291 16.19 -0.27 -8.09
N ARG A 292 16.82 -1.28 -8.69
CA ARG A 292 16.90 -2.70 -8.32
C ARG A 292 17.43 -3.02 -6.89
N SER A 293 17.54 -2.05 -6.00
CA SER A 293 17.98 -2.22 -4.59
C SER A 293 17.17 -1.39 -3.56
N GLY A 294 15.97 -0.91 -3.93
CA GLY A 294 14.90 -0.37 -3.04
C GLY A 294 13.96 0.59 -3.80
N PRO A 295 12.79 1.04 -3.28
CA PRO A 295 11.97 0.62 -2.14
C PRO A 295 10.54 0.12 -2.47
N ILE A 296 10.07 0.29 -3.71
CA ILE A 296 8.71 -0.10 -4.10
C ILE A 296 8.70 -1.60 -4.37
N GLY A 297 8.01 -2.36 -3.52
CA GLY A 297 7.85 -3.80 -3.64
C GLY A 297 6.91 -4.22 -4.78
N ALA A 298 5.99 -3.33 -5.16
CA ALA A 298 5.05 -3.58 -6.25
C ALA A 298 4.59 -2.33 -7.01
N ALA A 299 4.24 -2.49 -8.28
CA ALA A 299 3.67 -1.45 -9.11
C ALA A 299 2.42 -1.92 -9.86
N LEU A 300 1.46 -1.01 -10.02
CA LEU A 300 0.28 -1.15 -10.85
C LEU A 300 0.33 -0.07 -11.94
N ALA A 301 0.11 -0.44 -13.19
CA ALA A 301 -0.08 0.51 -14.29
C ALA A 301 -1.48 0.37 -14.86
N ALA A 302 -2.30 1.41 -14.70
CA ALA A 302 -3.61 1.54 -15.32
C ALA A 302 -3.48 2.27 -16.66
N SER A 303 -3.90 1.64 -17.74
CA SER A 303 -3.99 2.25 -19.08
C SER A 303 -5.45 2.42 -19.46
N ILE A 304 -5.84 3.64 -19.83
CA ILE A 304 -7.22 4.00 -20.16
C ILE A 304 -7.22 4.65 -21.54
N THR A 305 -7.85 4.03 -22.52
CA THR A 305 -8.10 4.64 -23.82
C THR A 305 -9.50 5.20 -23.82
N LEU A 306 -9.62 6.52 -23.95
CA LEU A 306 -10.90 7.21 -24.06
C LEU A 306 -11.48 7.02 -25.47
N SER A 307 -12.81 6.97 -25.57
CA SER A 307 -13.51 7.00 -26.85
C SER A 307 -13.33 8.37 -27.53
N ASP A 308 -13.48 8.39 -28.85
CA ASP A 308 -13.34 9.61 -29.66
C ASP A 308 -14.53 10.57 -29.56
N GLU A 309 -15.60 10.18 -28.85
CA GLU A 309 -16.80 11.00 -28.62
C GLU A 309 -16.67 11.77 -27.31
N ASP A 310 -15.83 12.82 -27.33
CA ASP A 310 -15.92 14.09 -26.55
C ASP A 310 -14.79 15.09 -26.94
#